data_AF-A0A0N0NDF0-F1
#
_entry.id   AF-A0A0N0NDF0-F1
#
_cell.length_a   1.000
_cell.length_b   1.000
_cell.length_c   1.000
_cell.angle_alpha   90.00
_cell.angle_beta   90.00
_cell.angle_gamma   90.00
#
_symmetry.space_group_name_H-M   'P 1'
#
loop_
_entity.id
_entity.type
_entity.pdbx_description
1 polymer ?
#
loop_
_entity_poly.entity_id
_entity_poly.type
_entity_poly.pdbx_seq_one_letter_code
_entity_poly.pdbx_strand_id
1 'polypeptide(L)'
;MLSAKSLFQEIIDNDESFALFCSIAAGGESQGGWENARIAALVPQSEHHLAPKIARHGADEDKHGRIFNALMRKRGLAPVPVPRDTDYTMLLERAGIGLAHDRLRADHPLTVHDIVTYLAHSRVTEQRAAEQMELLRKHFAGHPDLGRAVKMISNDEDNHLAYCHEELLRLARAGHGRAIQQTLRRCALAEIRIYRDVSLAVMAHMGDILGWPRARSALLAAGIHAVYAWERFAGWRRMVRLEMPERRDALGGPAVPAPEYA
;
A
#
# COMPACT_ATOMS: atom_id res chain seq x y z
N MET A 1 -16.79 13.80 19.03
CA MET A 1 -15.96 12.82 19.78
C MET A 1 -14.85 12.35 18.87
N LEU A 2 -13.60 12.27 19.34
CA LEU A 2 -12.49 11.78 18.54
C LEU A 2 -12.65 10.28 18.30
N SER A 3 -12.85 9.89 17.05
CA SER A 3 -12.91 8.51 16.58
C SER A 3 -12.24 8.42 15.22
N ALA A 4 -11.82 7.21 14.79
CA ALA A 4 -11.30 7.02 13.44
C ALA A 4 -12.30 7.50 12.38
N LYS A 5 -13.59 7.14 12.54
CA LYS A 5 -14.66 7.58 11.63
C LYS A 5 -14.77 9.10 11.53
N SER A 6 -14.83 9.81 12.67
CA SER A 6 -14.97 11.28 12.66
C SER A 6 -13.73 11.96 12.07
N LEU A 7 -12.53 11.43 12.33
CA LEU A 7 -11.29 11.94 11.78
C LEU A 7 -11.27 11.84 10.25
N PHE A 8 -11.57 10.66 9.71
CA PHE A 8 -11.64 10.47 8.25
C PHE A 8 -12.76 11.30 7.64
N GLN A 9 -13.92 11.41 8.30
CA GLN A 9 -15.03 12.21 7.80
C GLN A 9 -14.62 13.69 7.67
N GLU A 10 -13.93 14.26 8.65
CA GLU A 10 -13.42 15.63 8.56
C GLU A 10 -12.44 15.83 7.41
N ILE A 11 -11.52 14.88 7.19
CA ILE A 11 -10.58 14.91 6.05
C ILE A 11 -11.34 14.82 4.72
N ILE A 12 -12.38 14.00 4.66
CA ILE A 12 -13.18 13.76 3.45
C ILE A 12 -14.13 14.93 3.17
N ASP A 13 -14.64 15.64 4.17
CA ASP A 13 -15.63 16.70 3.99
C ASP A 13 -15.02 18.05 3.62
N ASN A 14 -13.71 18.22 3.76
CA ASN A 14 -12.98 19.41 3.34
C ASN A 14 -12.22 19.14 2.04
N ASP A 15 -12.42 20.00 1.04
CA ASP A 15 -11.90 19.81 -0.31
C ASP A 15 -10.37 19.82 -0.39
N GLU A 16 -9.71 20.68 0.40
CA GLU A 16 -8.25 20.78 0.40
C GLU A 16 -7.61 19.54 1.03
N SER A 17 -8.11 19.10 2.20
CA SER A 17 -7.62 17.87 2.84
C SER A 17 -7.97 16.62 2.03
N PHE A 18 -9.13 16.61 1.38
CA PHE A 18 -9.53 15.52 0.49
C PHE A 18 -8.63 15.44 -0.74
N ALA A 19 -8.33 16.58 -1.38
CA ALA A 19 -7.41 16.64 -2.51
C ALA A 19 -6.00 16.14 -2.12
N LEU A 20 -5.49 16.57 -0.96
CA LEU A 20 -4.20 16.10 -0.46
C LEU A 20 -4.23 14.59 -0.16
N PHE A 21 -5.25 14.11 0.55
CA PHE A 21 -5.40 12.68 0.88
C PHE A 21 -5.44 11.80 -0.38
N CYS A 22 -6.25 12.18 -1.36
CA CYS A 22 -6.34 11.46 -2.63
C CYS A 22 -5.06 11.58 -3.46
N SER A 23 -4.35 12.70 -3.41
CA SER A 23 -3.08 12.86 -4.15
C SER A 23 -1.97 12.00 -3.58
N ILE A 24 -1.88 11.89 -2.24
CA ILE A 24 -0.94 10.99 -1.56
C ILE A 24 -1.21 9.54 -1.98
N ALA A 25 -2.48 9.10 -1.88
CA ALA A 25 -2.86 7.75 -2.27
C ALA A 25 -2.56 7.49 -3.76
N ALA A 26 -3.05 8.37 -4.66
CA ALA A 26 -2.83 8.23 -6.10
C ALA A 26 -1.35 8.16 -6.50
N GLY A 27 -0.49 8.93 -5.82
CA GLY A 27 0.95 8.92 -6.03
C GLY A 27 1.57 7.56 -5.69
N GLY A 28 1.21 7.01 -4.52
CA GLY A 28 1.64 5.68 -4.08
C GLY A 28 1.23 4.59 -5.08
N GLU A 29 -0.04 4.56 -5.47
CA GLU A 29 -0.54 3.50 -6.38
C GLU A 29 0.07 3.61 -7.78
N SER A 30 0.28 4.82 -8.29
CA SER A 30 0.90 5.01 -9.61
C SER A 30 2.36 4.57 -9.62
N GLN A 31 3.08 4.77 -8.51
CA GLN A 31 4.44 4.25 -8.36
C GLN A 31 4.42 2.71 -8.28
N GLY A 32 3.54 2.14 -7.44
CA GLY A 32 3.38 0.68 -7.33
C GLY A 32 3.03 0.02 -8.66
N GLY A 33 2.18 0.65 -9.48
CA GLY A 33 1.85 0.21 -10.83
C GLY A 33 3.06 0.17 -11.75
N TRP A 34 3.85 1.26 -11.79
CA TRP A 34 5.08 1.31 -12.57
C TRP A 34 6.12 0.27 -12.11
N GLU A 35 6.33 0.12 -10.80
CA GLU A 35 7.30 -0.83 -10.23
C GLU A 35 6.93 -2.26 -10.62
N ASN A 36 5.68 -2.66 -10.42
CA ASN A 36 5.19 -3.98 -10.78
C ASN A 36 5.26 -4.23 -12.29
N ALA A 37 4.91 -3.25 -13.13
CA ALA A 37 5.06 -3.38 -14.59
C ALA A 37 6.51 -3.64 -15.00
N ARG A 38 7.48 -2.96 -14.38
CA ARG A 38 8.90 -3.20 -14.61
C ARG A 38 9.36 -4.56 -14.10
N ILE A 39 8.93 -4.97 -12.91
CA ILE A 39 9.28 -6.28 -12.35
C ILE A 39 8.75 -7.40 -13.25
N ALA A 40 7.50 -7.28 -13.72
CA ALA A 40 6.87 -8.24 -14.63
C ALA A 40 7.66 -8.41 -15.94
N ALA A 41 8.19 -7.31 -16.49
CA ALA A 41 9.01 -7.33 -17.70
C ALA A 41 10.41 -7.94 -17.50
N LEU A 42 10.91 -7.95 -16.26
CA LEU A 42 12.27 -8.39 -15.93
C LEU A 42 12.31 -9.73 -15.19
N VAL A 43 11.19 -10.43 -15.01
CA VAL A 43 11.13 -11.72 -14.31
C VAL A 43 12.11 -12.72 -14.94
N PRO A 44 12.94 -13.43 -14.15
CA PRO A 44 13.84 -14.45 -14.69
C PRO A 44 13.05 -15.61 -15.31
N GLN A 45 13.64 -16.26 -16.32
CA GLN A 45 13.03 -17.40 -17.02
C GLN A 45 12.54 -18.50 -16.07
N SER A 46 13.27 -18.77 -14.99
CA SER A 46 12.91 -19.80 -13.99
C SER A 46 11.64 -19.48 -13.20
N GLU A 47 11.22 -18.22 -13.17
CA GLU A 47 10.04 -17.74 -12.45
C GLU A 47 9.02 -17.06 -13.39
N HIS A 48 9.13 -17.29 -14.69
CA HIS A 48 8.33 -16.59 -15.72
C HIS A 48 6.81 -16.75 -15.51
N HIS A 49 6.35 -17.80 -14.83
CA HIS A 49 4.94 -17.96 -14.47
C HIS A 49 4.41 -16.85 -13.54
N LEU A 50 5.29 -16.10 -12.86
CA LEU A 50 4.92 -14.95 -12.03
C LEU A 50 4.63 -13.70 -12.86
N ALA A 51 5.24 -13.55 -14.03
CA ALA A 51 5.11 -12.34 -14.86
C ALA A 51 3.66 -11.89 -15.07
N PRO A 52 2.69 -12.76 -15.46
CA PRO A 52 1.30 -12.33 -15.60
C PRO A 52 0.64 -11.91 -14.27
N LYS A 53 0.99 -12.52 -13.15
CA LYS A 53 0.45 -12.16 -11.82
C LYS A 53 0.97 -10.80 -11.37
N ILE A 54 2.27 -10.55 -11.55
CA ILE A 54 2.91 -9.27 -11.23
C ILE A 54 2.38 -8.16 -12.14
N ALA A 55 2.22 -8.44 -13.43
CA ALA A 55 1.62 -7.49 -14.37
C ALA A 55 0.18 -7.13 -13.98
N ARG A 56 -0.61 -8.13 -13.53
CA ARG A 56 -1.95 -7.88 -13.02
C ARG A 56 -1.94 -7.04 -11.75
N HIS A 57 -1.08 -7.35 -10.79
CA HIS A 57 -0.89 -6.52 -9.59
C HIS A 57 -0.62 -5.07 -10.00
N GLY A 58 0.36 -4.82 -10.87
CA GLY A 58 0.63 -3.46 -11.34
C GLY A 58 -0.55 -2.78 -12.06
N ALA A 59 -1.35 -3.53 -12.81
CA ALA A 59 -2.55 -2.99 -13.45
C ALA A 59 -3.66 -2.64 -12.44
N ASP A 60 -3.77 -3.39 -11.34
CA ASP A 60 -4.68 -3.12 -10.23
C ASP A 60 -4.23 -1.86 -9.46
N GLU A 61 -2.93 -1.68 -9.21
CA GLU A 61 -2.38 -0.43 -8.61
C GLU A 61 -2.63 0.81 -9.50
N ASP A 62 -2.29 0.72 -10.80
CA ASP A 62 -2.57 1.79 -11.76
C ASP A 62 -4.06 2.15 -11.79
N LYS A 63 -4.93 1.15 -11.62
CA LYS A 63 -6.38 1.33 -11.53
C LYS A 63 -6.75 2.07 -10.25
N HIS A 64 -6.18 1.75 -9.10
CA HIS A 64 -6.43 2.45 -7.84
C HIS A 64 -6.01 3.92 -7.92
N GLY A 65 -4.85 4.21 -8.50
CA GLY A 65 -4.40 5.58 -8.75
C GLY A 65 -5.39 6.37 -9.62
N ARG A 66 -5.95 5.75 -10.66
CA ARG A 66 -7.02 6.36 -11.47
C ARG A 66 -8.32 6.58 -10.69
N ILE A 67 -8.67 5.70 -9.77
CA ILE A 67 -9.86 5.84 -8.91
C ILE A 67 -9.72 7.07 -8.01
N PHE A 68 -8.59 7.24 -7.31
CA PHE A 68 -8.37 8.42 -6.46
C PHE A 68 -8.39 9.73 -7.26
N ASN A 69 -7.81 9.75 -8.46
CA ASN A 69 -7.91 10.89 -9.37
C ASN A 69 -9.35 11.16 -9.82
N ALA A 70 -10.13 10.12 -10.11
CA ALA A 70 -11.54 10.26 -10.48
C ALA A 70 -12.39 10.82 -9.32
N LEU A 71 -12.11 10.39 -8.08
CA LEU A 71 -12.77 10.93 -6.89
C LEU A 71 -12.55 12.43 -6.72
N MET A 72 -11.33 12.93 -6.94
CA MET A 72 -11.04 14.37 -6.95
C MET A 72 -11.77 15.09 -8.08
N ARG A 73 -11.69 14.57 -9.32
CA ARG A 73 -12.36 15.16 -10.48
C ARG A 73 -13.87 15.27 -10.31
N LYS A 74 -14.51 14.25 -9.72
CA LYS A 74 -15.95 14.25 -9.42
C LYS A 74 -16.35 15.42 -8.52
N ARG A 75 -15.42 15.92 -7.70
CA ARG A 75 -15.61 17.10 -6.84
C ARG A 75 -15.10 18.41 -7.45
N GLY A 76 -14.66 18.39 -8.70
CA GLY A 76 -14.05 19.58 -9.34
C GLY A 76 -12.65 19.92 -8.83
N LEU A 77 -11.97 18.97 -8.19
CA LEU A 77 -10.64 19.17 -7.61
C LEU A 77 -9.55 18.64 -8.54
N ALA A 78 -8.40 19.30 -8.53
CA ALA A 78 -7.19 18.85 -9.22
C ALA A 78 -6.23 18.15 -8.23
N PRO A 79 -5.39 17.20 -8.71
CA PRO A 79 -4.31 16.66 -7.90
C PRO A 79 -3.38 17.77 -7.40
N VAL A 80 -2.92 17.65 -6.15
CA VAL A 80 -2.01 18.59 -5.51
C VAL A 80 -0.62 17.97 -5.32
N PRO A 81 0.44 18.77 -5.21
CA PRO A 81 1.78 18.26 -4.93
C PRO A 81 1.80 17.45 -3.62
N VAL A 82 2.35 16.23 -3.68
CA VAL A 82 2.52 15.36 -2.51
C VAL A 82 3.73 15.84 -1.69
N PRO A 83 3.56 16.16 -0.40
CA PRO A 83 4.68 16.45 0.49
C PRO A 83 5.67 15.28 0.58
N ARG A 84 6.97 15.58 0.55
CA ARG A 84 8.01 14.54 0.51
C ARG A 84 8.06 13.65 1.76
N ASP A 85 7.53 14.12 2.87
CA ASP A 85 7.45 13.42 4.14
C ASP A 85 6.19 12.54 4.26
N THR A 86 5.24 12.65 3.34
CA THR A 86 4.07 11.78 3.22
C THR A 86 4.20 10.74 2.11
N ASP A 87 5.24 10.85 1.28
CA ASP A 87 5.55 9.92 0.18
C ASP A 87 6.13 8.61 0.71
N TYR A 88 5.22 7.71 1.10
CA TYR A 88 5.51 6.42 1.74
C TYR A 88 6.42 5.53 0.90
N THR A 89 6.16 5.41 -0.40
CA THR A 89 6.89 4.54 -1.33
C THR A 89 8.32 5.02 -1.53
N MET A 90 8.52 6.33 -1.72
CA MET A 90 9.86 6.92 -1.80
C MET A 90 10.64 6.78 -0.47
N LEU A 91 9.97 6.90 0.68
CA LEU A 91 10.62 6.73 1.98
C LEU A 91 11.04 5.27 2.25
N LEU A 92 10.27 4.29 1.79
CA LEU A 92 10.65 2.87 1.81
C LEU A 92 11.90 2.61 0.98
N GLU A 93 11.94 3.11 -0.25
CA GLU A 93 13.11 2.95 -1.12
C GLU A 93 14.36 3.58 -0.50
N ARG A 94 14.25 4.80 0.03
CA ARG A 94 15.38 5.48 0.70
C ARG A 94 15.92 4.70 1.90
N ALA A 95 15.07 3.89 2.54
CA ALA A 95 15.48 3.00 3.63
C ALA A 95 16.05 1.65 3.13
N GLY A 96 16.18 1.45 1.82
CA GLY A 96 16.66 0.22 1.20
C GLY A 96 15.65 -0.91 1.25
N ILE A 97 14.36 -0.58 1.25
CA ILE A 97 13.26 -1.55 1.25
C ILE A 97 12.66 -1.64 -0.15
N GLY A 98 12.39 -2.87 -0.61
CA GLY A 98 11.95 -3.14 -1.98
C GLY A 98 13.12 -3.24 -2.96
N LEU A 99 12.80 -3.19 -4.26
CA LEU A 99 13.79 -3.10 -5.33
C LEU A 99 13.99 -1.62 -5.68
N ALA A 100 15.24 -1.16 -5.76
CA ALA A 100 15.53 0.22 -6.11
C ALA A 100 15.10 0.57 -7.55
N HIS A 101 14.67 1.80 -7.80
CA HIS A 101 14.28 2.25 -9.14
C HIS A 101 15.41 2.09 -10.14
N ASP A 102 16.66 2.34 -9.74
CA ASP A 102 17.83 2.15 -10.60
C ASP A 102 17.96 0.69 -11.05
N ARG A 103 17.61 -0.27 -10.17
CA ARG A 103 17.59 -1.70 -10.51
C ARG A 103 16.46 -2.03 -11.49
N LEU A 104 15.29 -1.42 -11.32
CA LEU A 104 14.13 -1.65 -12.21
C LEU A 104 14.27 -0.95 -13.56
N ARG A 105 15.01 0.15 -13.64
CA ARG A 105 15.34 0.86 -14.88
C ARG A 105 16.45 0.17 -15.67
N ALA A 106 17.33 -0.56 -15.00
CA ALA A 106 18.29 -1.41 -15.70
C ALA A 106 17.51 -2.51 -16.45
N ASP A 107 17.55 -2.54 -17.79
CA ASP A 107 16.91 -3.56 -18.63
C ASP A 107 17.61 -4.93 -18.55
N HIS A 108 18.00 -5.34 -17.34
CA HIS A 108 18.63 -6.61 -17.06
C HIS A 108 17.65 -7.51 -16.31
N PRO A 109 17.58 -8.81 -16.64
CA PRO A 109 16.74 -9.74 -15.89
C PRO A 109 17.01 -9.70 -14.39
N LEU A 110 15.92 -9.76 -13.62
CA LEU A 110 15.95 -9.92 -12.18
C LEU A 110 16.45 -11.33 -11.83
N THR A 111 17.01 -11.45 -10.64
CA THR A 111 17.38 -12.75 -10.07
C THR A 111 16.21 -13.32 -9.25
N VAL A 112 16.25 -14.61 -8.93
CA VAL A 112 15.29 -15.20 -7.97
C VAL A 112 15.38 -14.50 -6.60
N HIS A 113 16.56 -14.01 -6.21
CA HIS A 113 16.72 -13.23 -4.99
C HIS A 113 15.99 -11.87 -5.06
N ASP A 114 16.01 -11.22 -6.22
CA ASP A 114 15.25 -10.00 -6.46
C ASP A 114 13.74 -10.27 -6.36
N ILE A 115 13.25 -11.39 -6.92
CA ILE A 115 11.85 -11.82 -6.80
C ILE A 115 11.47 -12.08 -5.34
N VAL A 116 12.32 -12.76 -4.56
CA VAL A 116 12.11 -12.93 -3.11
C VAL A 116 12.05 -11.57 -2.41
N THR A 117 12.91 -10.63 -2.81
CA THR A 117 12.95 -9.28 -2.23
C THR A 117 11.67 -8.50 -2.53
N TYR A 118 11.23 -8.52 -3.78
CA TYR A 118 9.96 -7.94 -4.22
C TYR A 118 8.77 -8.53 -3.48
N LEU A 119 8.59 -9.86 -3.49
CA LEU A 119 7.43 -10.50 -2.87
C LEU A 119 7.41 -10.30 -1.36
N ALA A 120 8.56 -10.33 -0.69
CA ALA A 120 8.62 -10.07 0.75
C ALA A 120 8.33 -8.60 1.09
N HIS A 121 8.77 -7.66 0.26
CA HIS A 121 8.42 -6.26 0.37
C HIS A 121 6.91 -6.06 0.17
N SER A 122 6.39 -6.51 -0.97
CA SER A 122 4.98 -6.39 -1.33
C SER A 122 4.10 -7.04 -0.25
N ARG A 123 4.40 -8.25 0.23
CA ARG A 123 3.63 -8.87 1.33
C ARG A 123 3.48 -7.99 2.57
N VAL A 124 4.50 -7.20 2.92
CA VAL A 124 4.46 -6.30 4.08
C VAL A 124 3.63 -5.06 3.77
N THR A 125 3.79 -4.47 2.58
CA THR A 125 3.02 -3.29 2.15
C THR A 125 1.55 -3.65 1.89
N GLU A 126 1.26 -4.78 1.25
CA GLU A 126 -0.11 -5.29 1.03
C GLU A 126 -0.82 -5.57 2.35
N GLN A 127 -0.10 -6.06 3.37
CA GLN A 127 -0.69 -6.24 4.70
C GLN A 127 -1.13 -4.90 5.30
N ARG A 128 -0.32 -3.85 5.11
CA ARG A 128 -0.65 -2.51 5.56
C ARG A 128 -1.83 -1.95 4.77
N ALA A 129 -1.80 -2.08 3.44
CA ALA A 129 -2.83 -1.61 2.54
C ALA A 129 -4.18 -2.29 2.86
N ALA A 130 -4.22 -3.61 2.98
CA ALA A 130 -5.41 -4.37 3.36
C ALA A 130 -5.97 -3.93 4.73
N GLU A 131 -5.13 -3.71 5.74
CA GLU A 131 -5.57 -3.23 7.07
C GLU A 131 -6.15 -1.80 7.00
N GLN A 132 -5.55 -0.90 6.22
CA GLN A 132 -6.07 0.46 6.04
C GLN A 132 -7.37 0.47 5.24
N MET A 133 -7.43 -0.32 4.16
CA MET A 133 -8.61 -0.42 3.31
C MET A 133 -9.77 -1.07 4.03
N GLU A 134 -9.54 -2.06 4.89
CA GLU A 134 -10.58 -2.62 5.74
C GLU A 134 -11.14 -1.59 6.73
N LEU A 135 -10.28 -0.74 7.31
CA LEU A 135 -10.73 0.36 8.18
C LEU A 135 -11.59 1.38 7.41
N LEU A 136 -11.16 1.77 6.21
CA LEU A 136 -11.96 2.65 5.34
C LEU A 136 -13.27 1.97 4.93
N ARG A 137 -13.25 0.69 4.58
CA ARG A 137 -14.44 -0.09 4.19
C ARG A 137 -15.44 -0.16 5.33
N LYS A 138 -14.98 -0.47 6.54
CA LYS A 138 -15.82 -0.48 7.75
C LYS A 138 -16.58 0.83 7.97
N HIS A 139 -15.97 1.96 7.64
CA HIS A 139 -16.55 3.28 7.91
C HIS A 139 -17.29 3.90 6.71
N PHE A 140 -16.87 3.59 5.48
CA PHE A 140 -17.29 4.29 4.27
C PHE A 140 -17.86 3.38 3.18
N ALA A 141 -18.03 2.07 3.41
CA ALA A 141 -18.64 1.15 2.43
C ALA A 141 -20.06 1.56 1.98
N GLY A 142 -20.79 2.31 2.80
CA GLY A 142 -22.11 2.87 2.48
C GLY A 142 -22.09 4.32 2.02
N HIS A 143 -20.91 4.96 1.94
CA HIS A 143 -20.80 6.35 1.50
C HIS A 143 -21.16 6.45 0.01
N PRO A 144 -22.04 7.39 -0.40
CA PRO A 144 -22.53 7.47 -1.78
C PRO A 144 -21.39 7.63 -2.80
N ASP A 145 -20.38 8.45 -2.48
CA ASP A 145 -19.28 8.71 -3.40
C ASP A 145 -18.09 7.74 -3.27
N LEU A 146 -17.80 7.26 -2.06
CA LEU A 146 -16.57 6.51 -1.77
C LEU A 146 -16.80 5.00 -1.67
N GLY A 147 -18.01 4.56 -1.32
CA GLY A 147 -18.27 3.18 -0.94
C GLY A 147 -17.93 2.17 -2.04
N ARG A 148 -18.14 2.53 -3.31
CA ARG A 148 -17.74 1.70 -4.45
C ARG A 148 -16.23 1.58 -4.59
N ALA A 149 -15.53 2.71 -4.55
CA ALA A 149 -14.07 2.78 -4.65
C ALA A 149 -13.41 1.99 -3.52
N VAL A 150 -13.81 2.25 -2.28
CA VAL A 150 -13.24 1.59 -1.09
C VAL A 150 -13.46 0.08 -1.11
N LYS A 151 -14.63 -0.40 -1.53
CA LYS A 151 -14.89 -1.85 -1.68
C LYS A 151 -14.02 -2.49 -2.77
N MET A 152 -13.85 -1.81 -3.89
CA MET A 152 -13.05 -2.32 -5.01
C MET A 152 -11.59 -2.47 -4.60
N ILE A 153 -10.99 -1.38 -4.12
CA ILE A 153 -9.59 -1.35 -3.70
C ILE A 153 -9.37 -2.37 -2.58
N SER A 154 -10.23 -2.40 -1.56
CA SER A 154 -10.12 -3.40 -0.47
C SER A 154 -10.13 -4.85 -0.95
N ASN A 155 -10.96 -5.19 -1.94
CA ASN A 155 -10.99 -6.54 -2.50
C ASN A 155 -9.73 -6.86 -3.31
N ASP A 156 -9.13 -5.86 -3.96
CA ASP A 156 -7.90 -6.02 -4.71
C ASP A 156 -6.71 -6.20 -3.76
N GLU A 157 -6.62 -5.43 -2.67
CA GLU A 157 -5.56 -5.60 -1.66
C GLU A 157 -5.59 -6.98 -1.00
N ASP A 158 -6.78 -7.51 -0.72
CA ASP A 158 -6.92 -8.88 -0.21
C ASP A 158 -6.37 -9.91 -1.23
N ASN A 159 -6.51 -9.65 -2.53
CA ASN A 159 -5.97 -10.51 -3.59
C ASN A 159 -4.45 -10.37 -3.71
N HIS A 160 -3.91 -9.15 -3.61
CA HIS A 160 -2.47 -8.89 -3.61
C HIS A 160 -1.80 -9.58 -2.42
N LEU A 161 -2.38 -9.46 -1.22
CA LEU A 161 -1.88 -10.09 -0.01
C LEU A 161 -1.94 -11.63 -0.12
N ALA A 162 -3.04 -12.19 -0.62
CA ALA A 162 -3.17 -13.63 -0.85
C ALA A 162 -2.11 -14.15 -1.85
N TYR A 163 -1.93 -13.44 -2.96
CA TYR A 163 -0.90 -13.73 -3.96
C TYR A 163 0.50 -13.78 -3.34
N CYS A 164 0.86 -12.75 -2.56
CA CYS A 164 2.15 -12.67 -1.90
C CYS A 164 2.39 -13.83 -0.93
N HIS A 165 1.37 -14.18 -0.14
CA HIS A 165 1.41 -15.34 0.75
C HIS A 165 1.68 -16.65 0.00
N GLU A 166 0.93 -16.89 -1.06
CA GLU A 166 1.02 -18.11 -1.85
C GLU A 166 2.40 -18.28 -2.50
N GLU A 167 2.89 -17.24 -3.17
CA GLU A 167 4.17 -17.31 -3.89
C GLU A 167 5.38 -17.35 -2.95
N LEU A 168 5.35 -16.64 -1.82
CA LEU A 168 6.39 -16.79 -0.80
C LEU A 168 6.40 -18.19 -0.20
N LEU A 169 5.24 -18.81 0.04
CA LEU A 169 5.17 -20.20 0.50
C LEU A 169 5.69 -21.18 -0.55
N ARG A 170 5.44 -20.93 -1.85
CA ARG A 170 6.00 -21.74 -2.94
C ARG A 170 7.53 -21.62 -2.97
N LEU A 171 8.07 -20.40 -2.93
CA LEU A 171 9.52 -20.17 -2.91
C LEU A 171 10.18 -20.70 -1.63
N ALA A 172 9.49 -20.67 -0.50
CA ALA A 172 9.98 -21.30 0.73
C ALA A 172 10.14 -22.82 0.57
N ARG A 173 9.18 -23.51 -0.07
CA ARG A 173 9.29 -24.93 -0.43
C ARG A 173 10.41 -25.21 -1.43
N ALA A 174 10.71 -24.26 -2.31
CA ALA A 174 11.83 -24.32 -3.24
C ALA A 174 13.20 -24.03 -2.58
N GLY A 175 13.25 -23.80 -1.26
CA GLY A 175 14.50 -23.65 -0.50
C GLY A 175 14.85 -22.21 -0.10
N HIS A 176 14.03 -21.21 -0.45
CA HIS A 176 14.31 -19.80 -0.15
C HIS A 176 13.84 -19.34 1.25
N GLY A 177 13.38 -20.26 2.10
CA GLY A 177 12.72 -19.93 3.38
C GLY A 177 13.54 -19.01 4.32
N ARG A 178 14.85 -19.21 4.44
CA ARG A 178 15.72 -18.34 5.27
C ARG A 178 15.81 -16.92 4.72
N ALA A 179 16.01 -16.78 3.42
CA ALA A 179 16.06 -15.48 2.76
C ALA A 179 14.72 -14.74 2.91
N ILE A 180 13.62 -15.44 2.70
CA ILE A 180 12.26 -14.90 2.88
C ILE A 180 12.06 -14.38 4.31
N GLN A 181 12.38 -15.18 5.33
CA GLN A 181 12.21 -14.73 6.73
C GLN A 181 13.07 -13.52 7.08
N GLN A 182 14.32 -13.49 6.62
CA GLN A 182 15.22 -12.36 6.84
C GLN A 182 14.68 -11.09 6.17
N THR A 183 14.28 -11.19 4.90
CA THR A 183 13.75 -10.06 4.15
C THR A 183 12.43 -9.57 4.74
N LEU A 184 11.47 -10.46 5.03
CA LEU A 184 10.20 -10.10 5.67
C LEU A 184 10.41 -9.34 6.98
N ARG A 185 11.31 -9.82 7.84
CA ARG A 185 11.60 -9.16 9.12
C ARG A 185 12.24 -7.77 8.91
N ARG A 186 13.17 -7.67 7.96
CA ARG A 186 13.81 -6.39 7.62
C ARG A 186 12.76 -5.38 7.10
N CYS A 187 11.94 -5.82 6.15
CA CYS A 187 10.85 -5.02 5.57
C CYS A 187 9.86 -4.59 6.64
N ALA A 188 9.34 -5.51 7.47
CA ALA A 188 8.35 -5.19 8.50
C ALA A 188 8.87 -4.17 9.53
N LEU A 189 10.11 -4.31 10.01
CA LEU A 189 10.63 -3.38 11.01
C LEU A 189 10.93 -1.99 10.45
N ALA A 190 11.36 -1.91 9.19
CA ALA A 190 11.56 -0.64 8.50
C ALA A 190 10.21 0.03 8.16
N GLU A 191 9.26 -0.75 7.63
CA GLU A 191 7.91 -0.29 7.30
C GLU A 191 7.22 0.31 8.53
N ILE A 192 7.22 -0.37 9.68
CA ILE A 192 6.57 0.13 10.91
C ILE A 192 7.13 1.51 11.31
N ARG A 193 8.44 1.73 11.10
CA ARG A 193 9.07 3.02 11.40
C ARG A 193 8.63 4.10 10.41
N ILE A 194 8.62 3.77 9.12
CA ILE A 194 8.29 4.69 8.04
C ILE A 194 6.80 5.04 8.08
N TYR A 195 5.93 4.05 8.26
CA TYR A 195 4.50 4.24 8.40
C TYR A 195 4.15 5.14 9.58
N ARG A 196 4.87 5.03 10.71
CA ARG A 196 4.75 6.00 11.82
C ARG A 196 5.10 7.42 11.35
N ASP A 197 6.25 7.59 10.71
CA ASP A 197 6.74 8.92 10.30
C ASP A 197 5.80 9.56 9.27
N VAL A 198 5.35 8.78 8.28
CA VAL A 198 4.32 9.18 7.30
C VAL A 198 3.00 9.51 7.99
N SER A 199 2.52 8.68 8.93
CA SER A 199 1.28 8.95 9.65
C SER A 199 1.34 10.26 10.43
N LEU A 200 2.48 10.56 11.07
CA LEU A 200 2.70 11.83 11.77
C LEU A 200 2.69 13.00 10.79
N ALA A 201 3.38 12.88 9.66
CA ALA A 201 3.42 13.91 8.63
C ALA A 201 2.03 14.18 8.06
N VAL A 202 1.29 13.13 7.65
CA VAL A 202 -0.08 13.24 7.14
C VAL A 202 -0.97 13.92 8.17
N MET A 203 -0.95 13.50 9.44
CA MET A 203 -1.77 14.14 10.48
C MET A 203 -1.38 15.59 10.76
N ALA A 204 -0.11 15.95 10.60
CA ALA A 204 0.33 17.35 10.71
C ALA A 204 -0.25 18.20 9.58
N HIS A 205 -0.09 17.77 8.32
CA HIS A 205 -0.65 18.47 7.15
C HIS A 205 -2.19 18.57 7.23
N MET A 206 -2.88 17.49 7.62
CA MET A 206 -4.34 17.53 7.81
C MET A 206 -4.74 18.48 8.95
N GLY A 207 -3.98 18.50 10.04
CA GLY A 207 -4.23 19.40 11.16
C GLY A 207 -4.05 20.87 10.81
N ASP A 208 -3.07 21.18 9.96
CA ASP A 208 -2.83 22.54 9.48
C ASP A 208 -3.95 23.00 8.54
N ILE A 209 -4.38 22.16 7.59
CA ILE A 209 -5.49 22.45 6.67
C ILE A 209 -6.81 22.61 7.43
N LEU A 210 -7.09 21.71 8.38
CA LEU A 210 -8.36 21.66 9.10
C LEU A 210 -8.40 22.57 10.35
N GLY A 211 -7.30 23.27 10.65
CA GLY A 211 -7.20 24.17 11.80
C GLY A 211 -7.35 23.46 13.16
N TRP A 212 -6.80 22.25 13.30
CA TRP A 212 -6.92 21.48 14.53
C TRP A 212 -6.21 22.17 15.71
N PRO A 213 -6.84 22.21 16.91
CA PRO A 213 -6.16 22.68 18.11
C PRO A 213 -4.92 21.83 18.43
N ARG A 214 -3.85 22.45 18.95
CA ARG A 214 -2.60 21.77 19.32
C ARG A 214 -2.82 20.53 20.21
N ALA A 215 -3.79 20.60 21.11
CA ALA A 215 -4.14 19.47 21.99
C ALA A 215 -4.64 18.25 21.20
N ARG A 216 -5.43 18.46 20.14
CA ARG A 216 -5.90 17.40 19.27
C ARG A 216 -4.75 16.77 18.48
N SER A 217 -3.90 17.59 17.87
CA SER A 217 -2.75 17.11 17.12
C SER A 217 -1.78 16.33 18.01
N ALA A 218 -1.53 16.80 19.24
CA ALA A 218 -0.72 16.10 20.23
C ALA A 218 -1.33 14.74 20.63
N LEU A 219 -2.64 14.66 20.81
CA LEU A 219 -3.33 13.41 21.12
C LEU A 219 -3.26 12.40 19.96
N LEU A 220 -3.43 12.85 18.71
CA LEU A 220 -3.26 12.00 17.53
C LEU A 220 -1.83 11.48 17.39
N ALA A 221 -0.83 12.35 17.58
CA ALA A 221 0.57 11.97 17.57
C ALA A 221 0.90 10.93 18.67
N ALA A 222 0.37 11.13 19.89
CA ALA A 222 0.51 10.16 20.97
C ALA A 222 -0.12 8.80 20.61
N GLY A 223 -1.29 8.80 19.96
CA GLY A 223 -1.92 7.59 19.43
C GLY A 223 -1.05 6.87 18.40
N ILE A 224 -0.46 7.60 17.46
CA ILE A 224 0.46 7.05 16.45
C ILE A 224 1.70 6.44 17.13
N HIS A 225 2.28 7.10 18.13
CA HIS A 225 3.41 6.55 18.88
C HIS A 225 3.04 5.30 19.69
N ALA A 226 1.83 5.24 20.25
CA ALA A 226 1.35 4.05 20.95
C ALA A 226 1.18 2.85 20.00
N VAL A 227 0.58 3.08 18.83
CA VAL A 227 0.48 2.05 17.77
C VAL A 227 1.87 1.60 17.34
N TYR A 228 2.77 2.54 17.05
CA TYR A 228 4.16 2.24 16.70
C TYR A 228 4.86 1.37 17.75
N ALA A 229 4.72 1.70 19.04
CA ALA A 229 5.32 0.92 20.12
C ALA A 229 4.76 -0.52 20.13
N TRP A 230 3.44 -0.68 20.01
CA TRP A 230 2.81 -2.00 19.91
C TRP A 230 3.29 -2.79 18.68
N GLU A 231 3.33 -2.15 17.51
CA GLU A 231 3.80 -2.77 16.26
C GLU A 231 5.25 -3.23 16.38
N ARG A 232 6.10 -2.39 16.97
CA ARG A 232 7.52 -2.67 17.15
C ARG A 232 7.81 -3.81 18.12
N PHE A 233 6.96 -3.99 19.14
CA PHE A 233 7.10 -5.06 20.14
C PHE A 233 6.50 -6.38 19.68
N ALA A 234 5.26 -6.37 19.18
CA ALA A 234 4.50 -7.58 18.90
C ALA A 234 3.85 -7.57 17.52
N GLY A 235 3.35 -6.42 17.06
CA GLY A 235 2.56 -6.35 15.84
C GLY A 235 3.32 -6.77 14.58
N TRP A 236 4.64 -6.60 14.52
CA TRP A 236 5.46 -7.02 13.37
C TRP A 236 5.36 -8.52 13.05
N ARG A 237 5.00 -9.36 14.03
CA ARG A 237 4.83 -10.80 13.83
C ARG A 237 3.75 -11.11 12.81
N ARG A 238 2.67 -10.30 12.78
CA ARG A 238 1.58 -10.46 11.81
C ARG A 238 2.02 -10.11 10.38
N MET A 239 3.03 -9.24 10.24
CA MET A 239 3.56 -8.79 8.94
C MET A 239 4.54 -9.79 8.31
N VAL A 240 5.05 -10.74 9.10
CA VAL A 240 6.03 -11.73 8.62
C VAL A 240 5.48 -13.16 8.61
N ARG A 241 4.28 -13.37 9.16
CA ARG A 241 3.64 -14.67 9.19
C ARG A 241 3.11 -15.00 7.81
N LEU A 242 3.53 -16.13 7.27
CA LEU A 242 3.02 -16.68 6.02
C LEU A 242 2.05 -17.82 6.33
N GLU A 243 0.89 -17.76 5.69
CA GLU A 243 -0.21 -18.71 5.81
C GLU A 243 -0.81 -18.91 4.43
N MET A 244 -1.24 -20.13 4.10
CA MET A 244 -1.88 -20.38 2.81
C MET A 244 -3.21 -19.61 2.79
N PRO A 245 -3.44 -18.73 1.81
CA PRO A 245 -4.70 -17.98 1.73
C PRO A 245 -5.87 -18.90 1.43
N GLU A 246 -7.07 -18.49 1.85
CA GLU A 246 -8.32 -19.18 1.51
C GLU A 246 -8.58 -19.12 0.01
N ARG A 247 -8.43 -17.92 -0.58
CA ARG A 247 -8.46 -17.72 -2.03
C ARG A 247 -7.09 -17.99 -2.62
N ARG A 248 -6.97 -19.10 -3.34
CA ARG A 248 -5.77 -19.45 -4.11
C ARG A 248 -5.81 -18.83 -5.50
N ASP A 249 -4.62 -18.60 -6.05
CA ASP A 249 -4.42 -18.06 -7.39
C ASP A 249 -5.22 -16.77 -7.63
N ALA A 250 -5.25 -15.89 -6.63
CA ALA A 250 -6.08 -14.68 -6.62
C ALA A 250 -5.81 -13.76 -7.83
N LEU A 251 -4.58 -13.81 -8.37
CA LEU A 251 -4.13 -13.07 -9.55
C LEU A 251 -3.98 -13.92 -10.83
N GLY A 252 -4.45 -15.17 -10.86
CA GLY A 252 -4.27 -16.10 -12.00
C GLY A 252 -5.14 -15.84 -13.24
N GLY A 253 -6.05 -14.86 -13.19
CA GLY A 253 -6.88 -14.41 -14.32
C GLY A 253 -6.49 -13.02 -14.84
N PRO A 254 -7.05 -12.56 -15.98
CA PRO A 254 -6.80 -11.21 -16.47
C PRO A 254 -7.28 -10.14 -15.48
N ALA A 255 -6.65 -8.96 -15.50
CA ALA A 255 -7.11 -7.83 -14.70
C ALA A 255 -8.55 -7.46 -15.07
N VAL A 256 -9.40 -7.20 -14.07
CA VAL A 256 -10.78 -6.80 -14.30
C VAL A 256 -10.78 -5.29 -14.63
N PRO A 257 -11.32 -4.87 -15.78
CA PRO A 257 -11.37 -3.45 -16.11
C PRO A 257 -12.18 -2.69 -15.06
N ALA A 258 -11.69 -1.51 -14.65
CA ALA A 258 -12.48 -0.65 -13.78
C ALA A 258 -13.76 -0.21 -14.51
N PRO A 259 -14.91 -0.21 -13.83
CA PRO A 259 -16.06 0.51 -14.34
C PRO A 259 -15.74 1.99 -14.42
N GLU A 260 -16.22 2.67 -15.47
CA GLU A 260 -16.07 4.12 -15.59
C GLU A 260 -16.69 4.80 -14.36
N TYR A 261 -15.87 5.57 -13.65
CA TYR A 261 -16.31 6.51 -12.63
C TYR A 261 -16.65 7.82 -13.35
N ALA A 262 -17.92 7.94 -13.75
CA ALA A 262 -18.50 9.19 -14.25
C ALA A 262 -18.81 10.15 -13.09
#